data_AF-A0A4Q9PZE7-F1
#
_entry.id   AF-A0A4Q9PZE7-F1
#
_cell.length_a   1.000
_cell.length_b   1.000
_cell.length_c   1.000
_cell.angle_alpha   90.00
_cell.angle_beta   90.00
_cell.angle_gamma   90.00
#
_symmetry.space_group_name_H-M   'P 1'
#
loop_
_entity.id
_entity.type
_entity.pdbx_description
1 polymer ?
#
loop_
_entity_poly.entity_id
_entity_poly.type
_entity_poly.pdbx_seq_one_letter_code
_entity_poly.pdbx_strand_id
1 'polypeptide(L)'
;METRELVTVAEIEGLQSGEPRVRFGGDKSPWQSATDFLKFDPDRVSGGTFQAIGGVEYRWKTHHGRFQLVRADDPEKKAVAEFHPHRRHLFVFRMSKHAYFEVQPLPEIVEAIDKFIVSYLLVERKRRDSRIRVKLERH
;
A
#
# COMPACT_ATOMS: atom_id res chain seq x y z
N MET A 1 -11.24 10.44 -30.58
CA MET A 1 -11.27 9.28 -29.66
C MET A 1 -9.84 9.03 -29.24
N GLU A 2 -9.50 9.37 -27.99
CA GLU A 2 -8.21 8.98 -27.41
C GLU A 2 -8.35 7.52 -26.95
N THR A 3 -7.68 6.60 -27.63
CA THR A 3 -7.60 5.21 -27.20
C THR A 3 -6.60 5.16 -26.03
N ARG A 4 -7.11 5.05 -24.80
CA ARG A 4 -6.25 4.86 -23.63
C ARG A 4 -5.74 3.43 -23.63
N GLU A 5 -4.47 3.24 -23.94
CA GLU A 5 -3.80 1.96 -23.75
C GLU A 5 -3.59 1.71 -22.25
N LEU A 6 -4.04 0.54 -21.79
CA LEU A 6 -3.83 0.10 -20.41
C LEU A 6 -2.69 -0.92 -20.42
N VAL A 7 -1.67 -0.65 -19.62
CA VAL A 7 -0.53 -1.57 -19.43
C VAL A 7 -0.65 -2.20 -18.05
N THR A 8 -0.66 -3.53 -18.00
CA THR A 8 -0.61 -4.27 -16.74
C THR A 8 0.78 -4.14 -16.13
N VAL A 9 0.87 -3.43 -15.01
CA VAL A 9 2.12 -3.24 -14.27
C VAL A 9 2.36 -4.36 -13.25
N ALA A 10 1.30 -4.88 -12.65
CA ALA A 10 1.38 -5.93 -11.66
C ALA A 10 0.08 -6.74 -11.55
N GLU A 11 0.22 -7.95 -11.05
CA GLU A 11 -0.87 -8.87 -10.75
C GLU A 11 -0.77 -9.40 -9.33
N ILE A 12 -1.93 -9.67 -8.72
CA ILE A 12 -2.03 -10.25 -7.39
C ILE A 12 -2.98 -11.45 -7.47
N GLU A 13 -2.47 -12.63 -7.16
CA GLU A 13 -3.24 -13.86 -7.06
C GLU A 13 -3.44 -14.23 -5.58
N GLY A 14 -4.48 -15.01 -5.26
CA GLY A 14 -4.62 -15.61 -3.93
C GLY A 14 -5.05 -14.63 -2.83
N LEU A 15 -5.58 -13.46 -3.20
CA LEU A 15 -6.13 -12.46 -2.25
C LEU A 15 -7.22 -13.01 -1.32
N GLN A 16 -7.89 -14.10 -1.72
CA GLN A 16 -8.90 -14.80 -0.92
C GLN A 16 -8.40 -16.12 -0.30
N SER A 17 -7.30 -16.71 -0.79
CA SER A 17 -6.83 -18.04 -0.39
C SER A 17 -5.81 -18.03 0.76
N GLY A 18 -5.52 -16.86 1.34
CA GLY A 18 -4.63 -16.72 2.50
C GLY A 18 -3.13 -16.66 2.17
N GLU A 19 -2.73 -17.14 1.00
CA GLU A 19 -1.36 -17.08 0.48
C GLU A 19 -1.28 -16.21 -0.78
N PRO A 20 -1.32 -14.87 -0.64
CA PRO A 20 -1.26 -13.99 -1.79
C PRO A 20 0.11 -14.07 -2.47
N ARG A 21 0.09 -14.04 -3.80
CA ARG A 21 1.29 -14.00 -4.65
C ARG A 21 1.21 -12.76 -5.54
N VAL A 22 2.36 -12.17 -5.83
CA VAL A 22 2.46 -10.97 -6.67
C VAL A 22 3.39 -11.22 -7.84
N ARG A 23 3.10 -10.58 -8.97
CA ARG A 23 3.93 -10.61 -10.18
C ARG A 23 4.01 -9.21 -10.75
N PHE A 24 5.22 -8.73 -11.02
CA PHE A 24 5.48 -7.41 -11.60
C PHE A 24 5.97 -7.57 -13.05
N GLY A 25 5.55 -6.70 -13.97
CA GLY A 25 6.06 -6.74 -15.36
C GLY A 25 5.45 -7.83 -16.25
N GLY A 26 4.28 -8.38 -15.88
CA GLY A 26 3.49 -9.28 -16.72
C GLY A 26 4.01 -10.72 -16.81
N ASP A 27 3.62 -11.43 -17.89
CA ASP A 27 3.71 -12.89 -17.99
C ASP A 27 5.12 -13.48 -17.94
N LYS A 28 6.14 -12.67 -18.25
CA LYS A 28 7.54 -13.12 -18.30
C LYS A 28 8.22 -13.14 -16.93
N SER A 29 7.61 -12.51 -15.93
CA SER A 29 8.18 -12.43 -14.59
C SER A 29 7.67 -13.59 -13.72
N PRO A 30 8.52 -14.13 -12.82
CA PRO A 30 8.08 -15.15 -11.90
C PRO A 30 7.08 -14.58 -10.88
N TRP A 31 6.15 -15.42 -10.45
CA TRP A 31 5.36 -15.14 -9.25
C TRP A 31 6.27 -15.18 -8.03
N GLN A 32 6.14 -14.19 -7.15
CA GLN A 32 6.77 -14.19 -5.83
C GLN A 32 5.70 -14.19 -4.74
N SER A 33 6.01 -14.77 -3.58
CA SER A 33 5.08 -14.73 -2.45
C SER A 33 4.93 -13.28 -1.94
N ALA A 34 3.75 -12.92 -1.47
CA ALA A 34 3.54 -11.60 -0.87
C ALA A 34 4.40 -11.40 0.39
N THR A 35 4.74 -12.48 1.11
CA THR A 35 5.64 -12.46 2.26
C THR A 35 7.11 -12.26 1.89
N ASP A 36 7.51 -12.61 0.68
CA ASP A 36 8.84 -12.28 0.16
C ASP A 36 8.90 -10.84 -0.31
N PHE A 37 7.83 -10.36 -0.94
CA PHE A 37 7.70 -8.97 -1.38
C PHE A 37 7.62 -7.98 -0.21
N LEU A 38 6.75 -8.28 0.76
CA LEU A 38 6.35 -7.38 1.84
C LEU A 38 6.51 -8.08 3.18
N LYS A 39 7.52 -7.66 3.94
CA LYS A 39 7.75 -8.14 5.30
C LYS A 39 6.81 -7.41 6.25
N PHE A 40 5.76 -8.10 6.69
CA PHE A 40 4.84 -7.54 7.65
C PHE A 40 5.47 -7.41 9.04
N ASP A 41 5.16 -6.31 9.71
CA ASP A 41 5.54 -6.10 11.12
C ASP A 41 4.62 -6.96 12.03
N PRO A 42 5.16 -7.88 12.85
CA PRO A 42 4.36 -8.73 13.73
C PRO A 42 3.71 -7.92 14.87
N ASP A 43 4.35 -6.84 15.31
CA ASP A 43 3.91 -6.03 16.45
C ASP A 43 2.94 -4.93 16.04
N ARG A 44 2.83 -4.66 14.73
CA ARG A 44 1.99 -3.58 14.19
C ARG A 44 1.09 -4.08 13.07
N VAL A 45 -0.21 -4.13 13.36
CA VAL A 45 -1.29 -4.48 12.40
C VAL A 45 -1.25 -3.63 11.11
N SER A 46 -0.74 -2.39 11.19
CA SER A 46 -0.59 -1.47 10.06
C SER A 46 0.86 -1.29 9.61
N GLY A 47 1.73 -2.27 9.84
CA GLY A 47 3.14 -2.23 9.44
C GLY A 47 3.42 -3.15 8.25
N GLY A 48 4.44 -2.77 7.48
CA GLY A 48 4.95 -3.57 6.37
C GLY A 48 6.15 -2.87 5.74
N THR A 49 7.17 -3.63 5.42
CA THR A 49 8.40 -3.14 4.80
C THR A 49 8.61 -3.85 3.48
N PHE A 50 8.93 -3.10 2.43
CA PHE A 50 9.24 -3.66 1.12
C PHE A 50 10.43 -2.95 0.50
N GLN A 51 11.13 -3.64 -0.39
CA GLN A 51 12.24 -3.08 -1.16
C GLN A 51 11.75 -2.61 -2.53
N ALA A 52 11.99 -1.34 -2.82
CA ALA A 52 11.72 -0.74 -4.11
C ALA A 52 12.88 -0.97 -5.08
N ILE A 53 12.79 -0.35 -6.26
CA ILE A 53 13.89 -0.31 -7.23
C ILE A 53 15.08 0.43 -6.60
N GLY A 54 16.30 -0.02 -6.90
CA GLY A 54 17.52 0.60 -6.40
C GLY A 54 17.88 0.25 -4.95
N GLY A 55 17.24 -0.77 -4.35
CA GLY A 55 17.58 -1.24 -3.00
C GLY A 55 17.05 -0.35 -1.87
N VAL A 56 16.28 0.69 -2.20
CA VAL A 56 15.65 1.57 -1.21
C VAL A 56 14.55 0.80 -0.49
N GLU A 57 14.64 0.74 0.82
CA GLU A 57 13.65 0.09 1.66
C GLU A 57 12.63 1.11 2.18
N TYR A 58 11.35 0.80 1.99
CA TYR A 58 10.26 1.63 2.45
C TYR A 58 9.43 0.89 3.49
N ARG A 59 8.95 1.64 4.48
CA ARG A 59 8.12 1.13 5.58
C ARG A 59 6.80 1.88 5.67
N TRP A 60 5.74 1.12 5.82
CA TRP A 60 4.42 1.63 6.17
C TRP A 60 4.32 1.91 7.67
N LYS A 61 3.85 3.11 8.01
CA LYS A 61 3.55 3.53 9.38
C LYS A 61 2.17 4.17 9.46
N THR A 62 1.57 4.10 10.65
CA THR A 62 0.41 4.93 10.99
C THR A 62 0.89 6.07 11.88
N HIS A 63 0.63 7.31 11.48
CA HIS A 63 0.96 8.51 12.24
C HIS A 63 -0.27 9.42 12.32
N HIS A 64 -0.70 9.79 13.53
CA HIS A 64 -1.95 10.53 13.79
C HIS A 64 -3.17 9.99 13.03
N GLY A 65 -3.31 8.65 12.96
CA GLY A 65 -4.42 7.99 12.27
C GLY A 65 -4.33 8.01 10.74
N ARG A 66 -3.28 8.61 10.17
CA ARG A 66 -3.01 8.61 8.74
C ARG A 66 -2.00 7.53 8.38
N PHE A 67 -2.19 6.93 7.22
CA PHE A 67 -1.33 5.88 6.73
C PHE A 67 -0.25 6.51 5.85
N GLN A 68 1.01 6.35 6.22
CA GLN A 68 2.15 7.02 5.59
C GLN A 68 3.21 5.99 5.20
N LEU A 69 3.81 6.21 4.04
CA LEU A 69 5.03 5.53 3.62
C LEU A 69 6.23 6.38 3.99
N VAL A 70 7.23 5.78 4.62
CA VAL A 70 8.51 6.42 4.92
C VAL A 70 9.65 5.58 4.39
N ARG A 71 10.78 6.23 4.13
CA ARG A 71 12.05 5.53 3.97
C ARG A 71 12.46 4.85 5.28
N ALA A 72 12.99 3.63 5.21
CA ALA A 72 13.39 2.87 6.39
C ALA A 72 14.70 3.39 7.01
N ASP A 73 15.58 3.93 6.18
CA ASP A 73 16.88 4.52 6.52
C ASP A 73 16.80 5.97 6.99
N ASP A 74 15.69 6.67 6.71
CA ASP A 74 15.52 8.08 7.07
C ASP A 74 15.28 8.26 8.60
N PRO A 75 16.21 8.90 9.33
CA PRO A 75 16.06 9.14 10.77
C PRO A 75 14.90 10.08 11.11
N GLU A 76 14.58 11.02 10.21
CA GLU A 76 13.47 11.96 10.39
C GLU A 76 12.10 11.29 10.09
N LYS A 77 12.13 10.12 9.46
CA LYS A 77 10.93 9.34 9.06
C LYS A 77 9.96 10.21 8.28
N LYS A 78 10.48 11.02 7.36
CA LYS A 78 9.71 11.92 6.53
C LYS A 78 8.77 11.11 5.63
N ALA A 79 7.52 11.54 5.52
CA ALA A 79 6.52 10.87 4.70
C ALA A 79 6.84 11.09 3.22
N VAL A 80 7.05 9.99 2.50
CA VAL A 80 7.25 9.95 1.05
C VAL A 80 5.91 9.83 0.33
N ALA A 81 4.95 9.14 0.95
CA ALA A 81 3.56 9.13 0.52
C ALA A 81 2.62 9.17 1.73
N GLU A 82 1.51 9.91 1.61
CA GLU A 82 0.48 10.00 2.65
C GLU A 82 -0.90 9.69 2.10
N PHE A 83 -1.61 8.77 2.76
CA PHE A 83 -2.98 8.43 2.42
C PHE A 83 -3.97 9.39 3.05
N HIS A 84 -4.78 10.02 2.19
CA HIS A 84 -5.90 10.86 2.59
C HIS A 84 -7.20 10.08 2.38
N PRO A 85 -7.89 9.67 3.47
CA PRO A 85 -9.13 8.93 3.35
C PRO A 85 -10.26 9.81 2.79
N HIS A 86 -11.25 9.17 2.19
CA HIS A 86 -12.44 9.86 1.68
C HIS A 86 -13.13 10.63 2.81
N ARG A 87 -13.34 11.95 2.61
CA ARG A 87 -14.11 12.79 3.53
C ARG A 87 -15.44 13.11 2.87
N ARG A 88 -16.54 12.74 3.55
CA ARG A 88 -17.92 12.93 3.09
C ARG A 88 -18.55 14.23 3.60
N HIS A 89 -18.04 14.79 4.69
CA HIS A 89 -18.61 15.95 5.36
C HIS A 89 -17.52 16.86 5.93
N LEU A 90 -17.71 18.18 5.79
CA LEU A 90 -17.04 19.21 6.57
C LEU A 90 -18.16 20.02 7.26
N PHE A 91 -18.32 19.85 8.57
CA PHE A 91 -19.52 20.30 9.31
C PHE A 91 -20.82 19.76 8.66
N VAL A 92 -21.78 20.65 8.35
CA VAL A 92 -23.05 20.30 7.69
C VAL A 92 -22.95 20.19 6.16
N PHE A 93 -21.83 20.58 5.55
CA PHE A 93 -21.68 20.55 4.09
C PHE A 93 -21.18 19.19 3.60
N ARG A 94 -21.93 18.58 2.68
CA ARG A 94 -21.51 17.38 1.95
C ARG A 94 -20.37 17.76 1.01
N MET A 95 -19.19 17.20 1.26
CA MET A 95 -18.03 17.30 0.38
C MET A 95 -17.74 15.87 -0.11
N SER A 96 -17.62 15.64 -1.41
CA SER A 96 -17.23 14.34 -1.96
C SER A 96 -15.75 14.41 -2.34
N LYS A 97 -14.86 14.30 -1.35
CA LYS A 97 -13.41 14.25 -1.62
C LYS A 97 -12.99 12.78 -1.70
N HIS A 98 -12.68 12.32 -2.91
CA HIS A 98 -12.15 10.96 -3.15
C HIS A 98 -10.88 10.72 -2.34
N ALA A 99 -10.67 9.46 -1.96
CA ALA A 99 -9.43 9.08 -1.29
C ALA A 99 -8.28 9.18 -2.30
N TYR A 100 -7.14 9.71 -1.85
CA TYR A 100 -5.96 9.87 -2.71
C TYR A 100 -4.68 9.70 -1.89
N PHE A 101 -3.59 9.42 -2.59
CA PHE A 101 -2.26 9.52 -2.05
C PHE A 101 -1.62 10.84 -2.44
N GLU A 102 -1.04 11.51 -1.46
CA GLU A 102 -0.12 12.61 -1.69
C GLU A 102 1.30 12.02 -1.72
N VAL A 103 1.90 11.97 -2.90
CA VAL A 103 3.23 11.39 -3.12
C VAL A 103 4.23 12.52 -3.34
N GLN A 104 5.33 12.51 -2.60
CA GLN A 104 6.44 13.44 -2.83
C GLN A 104 7.03 13.20 -4.22
N PRO A 105 7.38 14.24 -5.00
CA PRO A 105 7.91 14.09 -6.35
C PRO A 105 9.39 13.67 -6.34
N LEU A 106 9.68 12.55 -5.66
CA LEU A 106 11.00 11.92 -5.63
C LEU A 106 11.07 10.87 -6.74
N PRO A 107 12.10 10.88 -7.60
CA PRO A 107 12.22 9.92 -8.70
C PRO A 107 12.09 8.47 -8.25
N GLU A 108 12.66 8.12 -7.09
CA GLU A 108 12.73 6.73 -6.62
C GLU A 108 11.35 6.15 -6.26
N ILE A 109 10.41 6.96 -5.78
CA ILE A 109 9.05 6.50 -5.47
C ILE A 109 8.16 6.53 -6.71
N VAL A 110 8.40 7.49 -7.62
CA VAL A 110 7.65 7.62 -8.87
C VAL A 110 7.97 6.45 -9.81
N GLU A 111 9.24 6.05 -9.90
CA GLU A 111 9.66 4.87 -10.67
C GLU A 111 9.17 3.56 -10.03
N ALA A 112 9.03 3.51 -8.71
CA ALA A 112 8.54 2.34 -7.97
C ALA A 112 7.03 2.42 -7.63
N ILE A 113 6.26 3.18 -8.41
CA ILE A 113 4.84 3.43 -8.12
C ILE A 113 3.98 2.15 -8.17
N ASP A 114 4.37 1.21 -9.03
CA ASP A 114 3.77 -0.12 -9.15
C ASP A 114 3.91 -0.92 -7.84
N LYS A 115 5.14 -1.05 -7.32
CA LYS A 115 5.46 -1.71 -6.06
C LYS A 115 4.79 -1.00 -4.89
N PHE A 116 4.79 0.33 -4.91
CA PHE A 116 4.07 1.13 -3.93
C PHE A 116 2.58 0.78 -3.89
N ILE A 117 1.88 0.79 -5.02
CA ILE A 117 0.45 0.46 -5.09
C ILE A 117 0.18 -0.96 -4.62
N VAL A 118 0.97 -1.94 -5.08
CA VAL A 118 0.81 -3.34 -4.68
C VAL A 118 1.03 -3.52 -3.19
N SER A 119 2.07 -2.90 -2.62
CA SER A 119 2.36 -2.96 -1.19
C SER A 119 1.21 -2.38 -0.35
N TYR A 120 0.62 -1.27 -0.80
CA TYR A 120 -0.54 -0.66 -0.16
C TYR A 120 -1.74 -1.62 -0.13
N LEU A 121 -2.06 -2.24 -1.27
CA LEU A 121 -3.18 -3.17 -1.38
C LEU A 121 -3.03 -4.36 -0.43
N LEU A 122 -1.82 -4.92 -0.33
CA LEU A 122 -1.51 -6.02 0.58
C LEU A 122 -1.64 -5.60 2.07
N VAL A 123 -1.09 -4.44 2.45
CA VAL A 123 -1.22 -3.95 3.83
C VAL A 123 -2.67 -3.63 4.17
N GLU A 124 -3.41 -2.95 3.29
CA GLU A 124 -4.82 -2.65 3.53
C GLU A 124 -5.68 -3.91 3.68
N ARG A 125 -5.41 -4.95 2.88
CA ARG A 125 -6.08 -6.24 3.03
C ARG A 125 -5.84 -6.82 4.41
N LYS A 126 -4.57 -6.91 4.85
CA LYS A 126 -4.23 -7.38 6.19
C LYS A 126 -4.94 -6.56 7.28
N ARG A 127 -4.96 -5.22 7.15
CA ARG A 127 -5.68 -4.33 8.09
C ARG A 127 -7.17 -4.60 8.13
N ARG A 128 -7.82 -4.85 6.99
CA ARG A 128 -9.25 -5.18 6.92
C ARG A 128 -9.53 -6.53 7.56
N ASP A 129 -8.71 -7.53 7.31
CA ASP A 129 -8.88 -8.87 7.86
C ASP A 129 -8.71 -8.88 9.39
N SER A 130 -7.74 -8.13 9.92
CA SER A 130 -7.61 -7.92 11.37
C SER A 130 -8.81 -7.20 11.97
N ARG A 131 -9.37 -6.18 11.31
CA ARG A 131 -10.59 -5.48 11.78
C ARG A 131 -11.82 -6.40 11.80
N ILE A 132 -11.94 -7.31 10.84
CA ILE A 132 -13.02 -8.29 10.80
C ILE A 132 -12.89 -9.27 11.96
N ARG A 133 -11.67 -9.79 12.22
CA ARG A 133 -11.41 -10.70 13.35
C ARG A 133 -11.76 -10.08 14.70
N VAL A 134 -11.34 -8.84 14.96
CA VAL A 134 -11.65 -8.13 16.22
C VAL A 134 -13.17 -7.94 16.43
N LYS A 135 -13.96 -7.80 15.35
CA LYS A 135 -15.42 -7.71 15.47
C LYS A 135 -16.06 -9.05 15.82
N LEU A 136 -15.52 -10.16 15.34
CA LEU A 136 -16.05 -11.51 15.61
C LEU A 136 -15.78 -11.96 17.05
N GLU A 137 -14.64 -11.60 17.64
CA GLU A 137 -14.30 -11.94 19.03
C GLU A 137 -15.06 -11.13 20.09
N ARG A 138 -15.72 -10.03 19.69
CA ARG A 138 -16.49 -9.16 20.61
C ARG A 138 -17.99 -9.51 20.69
N HIS A 139 -18.42 -10.60 20.07
CA HIS A 139 -19.81 -11.06 20.06
C HIS A 139 -19.99 -12.36 20.83
#